data_AF-A0AA96WE39-F1
#
_entry.id   AF-A0AA96WE39-F1
#
_cell.length_a   1.000
_cell.length_b   1.000
_cell.length_c   1.000
_cell.angle_alpha   90.00
_cell.angle_beta   90.00
_cell.angle_gamma   90.00
#
_symmetry.space_group_name_H-M   'P 1'
#
loop_
_entity.id
_entity.type
_entity.pdbx_description
1 polymer ?
#
loop_
_entity_poly.entity_id
_entity_poly.type
_entity_poly.pdbx_seq_one_letter_code
_entity_poly.pdbx_strand_id
1 'polypeptide(L)'
;MTTFGFIEFALLFVNLVLPSFRKDLSGSQVAEKLDQLDAATVTRWLSEHPSGIASILDFNPEDATNIALVERLSQGGIRFTRENIVRIAEAPPEGILALSRTTGEVVAVESPIFLEIGTNIQRTGQSDAGAGLVHILARHESNFVDRGVPKEEIVDLIMKALTQGRNIGSDSADGSRYVYEVIDSLGRTQYLSIVVGDNGYVVTAFPTDRQVYTDLLERLN
;
A
#
# COMPACT_ATOMS: atom_id res chain seq x y z
N MET A 1 -16.91 21.69 -8.81
CA MET A 1 -16.77 20.96 -7.53
C MET A 1 -17.92 21.38 -6.63
N THR A 2 -18.88 20.49 -6.40
CA THR A 2 -19.98 20.72 -5.46
C THR A 2 -19.47 20.55 -4.04
N THR A 3 -19.90 21.45 -3.15
CA THR A 3 -19.45 21.61 -1.76
C THR A 3 -19.57 20.34 -0.90
N PHE A 4 -20.38 19.37 -1.33
CA PHE A 4 -20.53 18.05 -0.69
C PHE A 4 -19.29 17.16 -0.82
N GLY A 5 -18.52 17.28 -1.91
CA GLY A 5 -17.32 16.44 -2.11
C GLY A 5 -16.14 16.82 -1.22
N PHE A 6 -16.09 18.06 -0.72
CA PHE A 6 -14.94 18.55 0.05
C PHE A 6 -14.93 18.05 1.51
N ILE A 7 -16.11 17.83 2.10
CA ILE A 7 -16.25 17.38 3.50
C ILE A 7 -15.95 15.89 3.63
N GLU A 8 -16.48 15.05 2.73
CA GLU A 8 -16.15 13.61 2.73
C GLU A 8 -14.67 13.36 2.41
N PHE A 9 -14.11 14.17 1.50
CA PHE A 9 -12.69 14.16 1.17
C PHE A 9 -11.80 14.59 2.33
N ALA A 10 -12.17 15.65 3.07
CA ALA A 10 -11.46 16.05 4.28
C ALA A 10 -11.53 14.97 5.37
N LEU A 11 -12.66 14.29 5.53
CA LEU A 11 -12.82 13.17 6.48
C LEU A 11 -11.95 11.95 6.10
N LEU A 12 -11.84 11.63 4.82
CA LEU A 12 -10.96 10.55 4.32
C LEU A 12 -9.48 10.90 4.53
N PHE A 13 -9.08 12.13 4.18
CA PHE A 13 -7.75 12.69 4.39
C PHE A 13 -7.32 12.63 5.87
N VAL A 14 -8.22 12.98 6.77
CA VAL A 14 -7.96 13.00 8.22
C VAL A 14 -7.82 11.59 8.79
N ASN A 15 -8.55 10.62 8.25
CA ASN A 15 -8.46 9.23 8.69
C ASN A 15 -7.18 8.53 8.22
N LEU A 16 -6.67 8.87 7.03
CA LEU A 16 -5.45 8.27 6.48
C LEU A 16 -4.15 8.99 6.88
N VAL A 17 -4.15 10.32 6.92
CA VAL A 17 -2.92 11.13 7.05
C VAL A 17 -2.65 11.57 8.49
N LEU A 18 -3.70 11.76 9.30
CA LEU A 18 -3.60 12.21 10.70
C LEU A 18 -3.68 11.11 11.80
N PRO A 19 -3.43 9.80 11.60
CA PRO A 19 -3.30 8.86 12.73
C PRO A 19 -2.22 9.28 13.73
N SER A 20 -1.15 9.93 13.27
CA SER A 20 -0.05 10.46 14.10
C SER A 20 -0.47 11.61 15.02
N PHE A 21 -1.59 12.31 14.71
CA PHE A 21 -2.16 13.37 15.54
C PHE A 21 -3.20 12.87 16.55
N ARG A 22 -3.68 11.62 16.41
CA ARG A 22 -4.72 11.04 17.29
C ARG A 22 -4.21 10.55 18.64
N LYS A 23 -2.89 10.38 18.83
CA LYS A 23 -2.39 9.79 20.09
C LYS A 23 -2.76 10.60 21.34
N ASP A 24 -3.00 11.90 21.20
CA ASP A 24 -3.21 12.81 22.32
C ASP A 24 -4.50 13.67 22.26
N LEU A 25 -5.41 13.41 21.30
CA LEU A 25 -6.62 14.21 21.08
C LEU A 25 -7.90 13.36 21.18
N SER A 26 -8.87 13.82 21.96
CA SER A 26 -10.21 13.22 22.05
C SER A 26 -11.00 13.45 20.76
N GLY A 27 -12.04 12.63 20.51
CA GLY A 27 -12.86 12.72 19.30
C GLY A 27 -13.50 14.09 19.08
N SER A 28 -13.76 14.87 20.14
CA SER A 28 -14.27 16.25 20.03
C SER A 28 -13.19 17.26 19.64
N GLN A 29 -11.93 17.05 20.06
CA GLN A 29 -10.81 17.94 19.72
C GLN A 29 -10.36 17.76 18.27
N VAL A 30 -10.56 16.56 17.71
CA VAL A 30 -10.35 16.32 16.28
C VAL A 30 -11.38 17.10 15.47
N ALA A 31 -12.68 16.98 15.78
CA ALA A 31 -13.74 17.71 15.08
C ALA A 31 -13.54 19.24 15.12
N GLU A 32 -13.12 19.78 16.27
CA GLU A 32 -12.82 21.22 16.42
C GLU A 32 -11.63 21.68 15.56
N LYS A 33 -10.59 20.87 15.42
CA LYS A 33 -9.45 21.15 14.53
C LYS A 33 -9.82 21.03 13.04
N LEU A 34 -10.79 20.19 12.70
CA LEU A 34 -11.29 20.05 11.32
C LEU A 34 -12.13 21.24 10.89
N ASP A 35 -12.96 21.78 11.79
CA ASP A 35 -13.71 23.01 11.55
C ASP A 35 -12.80 24.24 11.39
N GLN A 36 -11.54 24.16 11.85
CA GLN A 36 -10.53 25.21 11.72
C GLN A 36 -9.64 25.08 10.48
N LEU A 37 -9.72 23.96 9.74
CA LEU A 37 -9.00 23.81 8.48
C LEU A 37 -9.73 24.56 7.38
N ASP A 38 -9.29 25.79 7.11
CA ASP A 38 -9.80 26.54 5.98
C ASP A 38 -9.26 26.00 4.64
N ALA A 39 -9.99 26.30 3.56
CA ALA A 39 -9.62 25.88 2.21
C ALA A 39 -8.21 26.37 1.80
N ALA A 40 -7.74 27.48 2.38
CA ALA A 40 -6.41 28.03 2.12
C ALA A 40 -5.29 27.17 2.72
N THR A 41 -5.50 26.62 3.93
CA THR A 41 -4.56 25.72 4.61
C THR A 41 -4.44 24.40 3.86
N VAL A 42 -5.57 23.84 3.43
CA VAL A 42 -5.60 22.62 2.60
C VAL A 42 -4.92 22.86 1.25
N THR A 43 -5.23 23.98 0.58
CA THR A 43 -4.64 24.35 -0.73
C THR A 43 -3.14 24.60 -0.64
N ARG A 44 -2.67 25.27 0.43
CA ARG A 44 -1.25 25.50 0.66
C ARG A 44 -0.51 24.19 0.89
N TRP A 45 -1.04 23.29 1.71
CA TRP A 45 -0.42 21.99 1.94
C TRP A 45 -0.39 21.12 0.66
N LEU A 46 -1.45 21.15 -0.16
CA LEU A 46 -1.51 20.54 -1.49
C LEU A 46 -0.44 21.10 -2.44
N SER A 47 -0.19 22.41 -2.39
CA SER A 47 0.84 23.05 -3.21
C SER A 47 2.27 22.77 -2.74
N GLU A 48 2.45 22.52 -1.44
CA GLU A 48 3.73 22.18 -0.83
C GLU A 48 4.08 20.68 -0.98
N HIS A 49 3.08 19.82 -1.23
CA HIS A 49 3.23 18.35 -1.39
C HIS A 49 2.52 17.81 -2.66
N PRO A 50 2.86 18.32 -3.86
CA PRO A 50 2.10 18.07 -5.08
C PRO A 50 2.13 16.61 -5.55
N SER A 51 3.19 15.84 -5.23
CA SER A 51 3.35 14.44 -5.67
C SER A 51 2.67 13.42 -4.75
N GLY A 52 2.53 13.74 -3.46
CA GLY A 52 2.07 12.77 -2.47
C GLY A 52 0.55 12.59 -2.40
N ILE A 53 -0.17 13.65 -2.73
CA ILE A 53 -1.63 13.68 -2.61
C ILE A 53 -2.24 13.28 -3.95
N ALA A 54 -1.67 13.71 -5.07
CA ALA A 54 -2.07 13.27 -6.41
C ALA A 54 -2.10 11.73 -6.49
N SER A 55 -1.05 11.05 -5.99
CA SER A 55 -1.00 9.60 -5.88
C SER A 55 -2.25 9.01 -5.21
N ILE A 56 -2.47 9.20 -3.90
CA ILE A 56 -3.60 8.60 -3.16
C ILE A 56 -4.95 9.02 -3.75
N LEU A 57 -5.04 10.22 -4.33
CA LEU A 57 -6.24 10.77 -4.96
C LEU A 57 -6.48 10.35 -6.41
N ASP A 58 -5.47 9.84 -7.12
CA ASP A 58 -5.60 9.36 -8.50
C ASP A 58 -6.30 7.99 -8.53
N PHE A 59 -6.30 7.26 -7.41
CA PHE A 59 -7.15 6.10 -7.26
C PHE A 59 -8.59 6.54 -7.05
N ASN A 60 -9.32 6.61 -8.15
CA ASN A 60 -10.76 6.74 -8.13
C ASN A 60 -11.38 5.34 -7.97
N PRO A 61 -11.96 4.99 -6.81
CA PRO A 61 -12.64 3.71 -6.64
C PRO A 61 -13.88 3.59 -7.53
N GLU A 62 -14.38 4.72 -8.06
CA GLU A 62 -15.48 4.80 -9.02
C GLU A 62 -15.02 4.74 -10.48
N ASP A 63 -13.71 4.63 -10.75
CA ASP A 63 -13.21 4.36 -12.10
C ASP A 63 -13.72 2.98 -12.56
N ALA A 64 -14.23 2.92 -13.79
CA ALA A 64 -14.82 1.69 -14.33
C ALA A 64 -13.85 0.49 -14.29
N THR A 65 -12.54 0.74 -14.45
CA THR A 65 -11.50 -0.28 -14.35
C THR A 65 -11.39 -0.81 -12.91
N ASN A 66 -11.31 0.10 -11.94
CA ASN A 66 -11.22 -0.28 -10.52
C ASN A 66 -12.48 -0.99 -10.05
N ILE A 67 -13.67 -0.55 -10.49
CA ILE A 67 -14.95 -1.22 -10.23
C ILE A 67 -14.88 -2.67 -10.74
N ALA A 68 -14.46 -2.88 -12.00
CA ALA A 68 -14.38 -4.21 -12.60
C ALA A 68 -13.39 -5.12 -11.85
N LEU A 69 -12.25 -4.59 -11.41
CA LEU A 69 -11.28 -5.35 -10.60
C LEU A 69 -11.86 -5.76 -9.25
N VAL A 70 -12.55 -4.85 -8.56
CA VAL A 70 -13.20 -5.13 -7.27
C VAL A 70 -14.34 -6.15 -7.43
N GLU A 71 -15.09 -6.08 -8.53
CA GLU A 71 -16.11 -7.10 -8.85
C GLU A 71 -15.49 -8.47 -9.08
N ARG A 72 -14.35 -8.55 -9.77
CA ARG A 72 -13.60 -9.80 -9.94
C ARG A 72 -13.11 -10.38 -8.62
N LEU A 73 -12.62 -9.54 -7.70
CA LEU A 73 -12.30 -10.00 -6.34
C LEU A 73 -13.53 -10.62 -5.65
N SER A 74 -14.68 -9.96 -5.77
CA SER A 74 -15.94 -10.43 -5.18
C SER A 74 -16.41 -11.76 -5.77
N GLN A 75 -16.36 -11.89 -7.10
CA GLN A 75 -16.73 -13.12 -7.82
C GLN A 75 -15.79 -14.29 -7.50
N GLY A 76 -14.52 -14.01 -7.23
CA GLY A 76 -13.54 -15.00 -6.77
C GLY A 76 -13.72 -15.45 -5.32
N GLY A 77 -14.70 -14.90 -4.58
CA GLY A 77 -14.91 -15.22 -3.16
C GLY A 77 -13.81 -14.70 -2.24
N ILE A 78 -13.00 -13.74 -2.72
CA ILE A 78 -11.92 -13.13 -1.95
C ILE A 78 -12.54 -12.22 -0.88
N ARG A 79 -12.06 -12.36 0.36
CA ARG A 79 -12.50 -11.49 1.45
C ARG A 79 -11.70 -10.19 1.42
N PHE A 80 -12.40 -9.07 1.28
CA PHE A 80 -11.86 -7.72 1.31
C PHE A 80 -12.94 -6.75 1.84
N THR A 81 -12.55 -5.55 2.23
CA THR A 81 -13.49 -4.45 2.56
C THR A 81 -13.33 -3.38 1.48
N ARG A 82 -14.36 -3.21 0.64
CA ARG A 82 -14.29 -2.34 -0.56
C ARG A 82 -13.79 -0.94 -0.22
N GLU A 83 -14.28 -0.36 0.87
CA GLU A 83 -13.97 0.99 1.32
C GLU A 83 -12.53 1.12 1.86
N ASN A 84 -11.88 0.01 2.17
CA ASN A 84 -10.51 -0.01 2.67
C ASN A 84 -9.48 -0.24 1.56
N ILE A 85 -9.88 -0.51 0.32
CA ILE A 85 -8.93 -0.65 -0.78
C ILE A 85 -8.30 0.71 -1.08
N VAL A 86 -6.99 0.81 -0.92
CA VAL A 86 -6.22 2.02 -1.27
C VAL A 86 -5.65 1.95 -2.69
N ARG A 87 -5.40 0.74 -3.18
CA ARG A 87 -5.00 0.44 -4.56
C ARG A 87 -5.43 -0.94 -4.98
N ILE A 88 -5.78 -1.07 -6.25
CA ILE A 88 -5.97 -2.34 -6.93
C ILE A 88 -5.37 -2.25 -8.34
N ALA A 89 -4.85 -3.35 -8.84
CA ALA A 89 -4.34 -3.47 -10.20
C ALA A 89 -4.55 -4.89 -10.73
N GLU A 90 -4.50 -5.05 -12.05
CA GLU A 90 -4.33 -6.37 -12.63
C GLU A 90 -3.00 -6.98 -12.19
N ALA A 91 -2.99 -8.30 -11.97
CA ALA A 91 -1.75 -9.03 -11.94
C ALA A 91 -1.09 -8.97 -13.34
N PRO A 92 0.25 -8.94 -13.42
CA PRO A 92 0.93 -9.06 -14.70
C PRO A 92 0.63 -10.44 -15.33
N PRO A 93 0.76 -10.60 -16.66
CA PRO A 93 0.42 -11.85 -17.36
C PRO A 93 1.14 -13.11 -16.83
N GLU A 94 2.35 -12.95 -16.31
CA GLU A 94 3.15 -13.99 -15.67
C GLU A 94 2.69 -14.33 -14.23
N GLY A 95 1.74 -13.57 -13.69
CA GLY A 95 1.25 -13.68 -12.32
C GLY A 95 2.24 -13.17 -11.28
N ILE A 96 1.78 -13.13 -10.02
CA ILE A 96 2.63 -12.85 -8.86
C ILE A 96 2.84 -14.11 -8.05
N LEU A 97 4.08 -14.39 -7.67
CA LEU A 97 4.37 -15.55 -6.82
C LEU A 97 3.97 -15.25 -5.38
N ALA A 98 3.19 -16.15 -4.78
CA ALA A 98 2.74 -16.08 -3.40
C ALA A 98 2.79 -17.46 -2.76
N LEU A 99 3.09 -17.53 -1.46
CA LEU A 99 2.94 -18.76 -0.69
C LEU A 99 1.45 -18.97 -0.39
N SER A 100 0.88 -20.06 -0.89
CA SER A 100 -0.49 -20.43 -0.56
C SER A 100 -0.58 -20.88 0.89
N ARG A 101 -1.50 -20.26 1.64
CA ARG A 101 -1.75 -20.65 3.04
C ARG A 101 -2.52 -21.95 3.15
N THR A 102 -3.18 -22.36 2.07
CA THR A 102 -3.98 -23.59 2.04
C THR A 102 -3.10 -24.80 1.71
N THR A 103 -2.22 -24.67 0.71
CA THR A 103 -1.39 -25.80 0.25
C THR A 103 0.03 -25.77 0.82
N GLY A 104 0.53 -24.61 1.26
CA GLY A 104 1.94 -24.42 1.63
C GLY A 104 2.88 -24.39 0.42
N GLU A 105 2.33 -24.29 -0.79
CA GLU A 105 3.10 -24.24 -2.05
C GLU A 105 3.14 -22.81 -2.59
N VAL A 106 4.23 -22.49 -3.30
CA VAL A 106 4.29 -21.25 -4.09
C VAL A 106 3.37 -21.39 -5.30
N VAL A 107 2.45 -20.45 -5.46
CA VAL A 107 1.50 -20.38 -6.57
C VAL A 107 1.64 -19.06 -7.32
N ALA A 108 1.31 -19.07 -8.61
CA ALA A 108 1.12 -17.84 -9.37
C ALA A 108 -0.29 -17.30 -9.10
N VAL A 109 -0.36 -16.03 -8.71
CA VAL A 109 -1.58 -15.30 -8.43
C VAL A 109 -1.96 -14.50 -9.67
N GLU A 110 -3.08 -14.89 -10.28
CA GLU A 110 -3.68 -14.24 -11.46
C GLU A 110 -4.87 -13.32 -11.09
N SER A 111 -5.32 -13.36 -9.83
CA SER A 111 -6.34 -12.44 -9.33
C SER A 111 -5.80 -11.01 -9.28
N PRO A 112 -6.67 -9.98 -9.30
CA PRO A 112 -6.25 -8.62 -9.05
C PRO A 112 -5.41 -8.50 -7.77
N ILE A 113 -4.36 -7.70 -7.84
CA ILE A 113 -3.50 -7.38 -6.71
C ILE A 113 -4.09 -6.18 -6.03
N PHE A 114 -4.24 -6.22 -4.70
CA PHE A 114 -4.83 -5.12 -3.97
C PHE A 114 -4.13 -4.88 -2.64
N LEU A 115 -4.03 -3.60 -2.28
CA LEU A 115 -3.59 -3.13 -0.98
C LEU A 115 -4.79 -2.49 -0.30
N GLU A 116 -5.06 -2.93 0.93
CA GLU A 116 -6.01 -2.26 1.80
C GLU A 116 -5.29 -1.42 2.86
N ILE A 117 -6.01 -0.49 3.48
CA ILE A 117 -5.63 0.14 4.74
C ILE A 117 -5.15 -0.93 5.73
N GLY A 118 -5.84 -2.08 5.74
CA GLY A 118 -5.58 -3.18 6.65
C GLY A 118 -6.20 -2.94 8.02
N THR A 119 -6.18 -3.97 8.85
CA THR A 119 -6.69 -3.87 10.23
C THR A 119 -5.51 -3.79 11.21
N ASN A 120 -5.59 -2.89 12.19
CA ASN A 120 -4.92 -3.16 13.46
C ASN A 120 -5.61 -4.41 14.02
N ILE A 121 -4.95 -5.56 14.01
CA ILE A 121 -5.49 -6.76 14.66
C ILE A 121 -5.47 -6.53 16.17
N GLN A 122 -6.46 -5.78 16.68
CA GLN A 122 -6.86 -5.78 18.09
C GLN A 122 -7.86 -6.93 18.37
N ARG A 123 -7.89 -8.00 17.55
CA ARG A 123 -8.79 -9.14 17.82
C ARG A 123 -8.22 -10.15 18.81
N THR A 124 -6.97 -10.00 19.28
CA THR A 124 -6.34 -10.98 20.19
C THR A 124 -5.48 -10.39 21.32
N GLY A 125 -5.46 -9.06 21.52
CA GLY A 125 -4.66 -8.46 22.60
C GLY A 125 -3.14 -8.47 22.38
N GLN A 126 -2.68 -8.70 21.15
CA GLN A 126 -1.27 -8.55 20.75
C GLN A 126 -1.13 -7.33 19.81
N SER A 127 -0.39 -6.32 20.28
CA SER A 127 -0.26 -4.99 19.66
C SER A 127 0.68 -4.91 18.44
N ASP A 128 1.05 -6.04 17.84
CA ASP A 128 2.14 -6.13 16.84
C ASP A 128 1.75 -6.78 15.50
N ALA A 129 0.49 -7.19 15.32
CA ALA A 129 0.05 -8.07 14.23
C ALA A 129 -0.81 -7.39 13.14
N GLY A 130 -0.49 -6.16 12.73
CA GLY A 130 -1.16 -5.54 11.57
C GLY A 130 -0.74 -6.19 10.25
N ALA A 131 -1.55 -6.03 9.20
CA ALA A 131 -1.19 -6.29 7.80
C ALA A 131 -1.69 -5.14 6.91
N GLY A 132 -1.24 -5.08 5.66
CA GLY A 132 -1.62 -4.03 4.72
C GLY A 132 -0.93 -2.70 5.01
N LEU A 133 -1.53 -1.60 4.57
CA LEU A 133 -0.90 -0.28 4.59
C LEU A 133 -0.54 0.18 6.01
N VAL A 134 -1.42 -0.04 7.00
CA VAL A 134 -1.18 0.32 8.39
C VAL A 134 0.09 -0.36 8.92
N HIS A 135 0.32 -1.64 8.60
CA HIS A 135 1.53 -2.35 9.00
C HIS A 135 2.77 -1.76 8.32
N ILE A 136 2.70 -1.56 7.00
CA ILE A 136 3.80 -1.01 6.19
C ILE A 136 4.23 0.35 6.75
N LEU A 137 3.29 1.25 6.99
CA LEU A 137 3.61 2.58 7.51
C LEU A 137 4.12 2.50 8.96
N ALA A 138 3.47 1.72 9.83
CA ALA A 138 3.85 1.65 11.24
C ALA A 138 5.25 1.03 11.46
N ARG A 139 5.66 0.09 10.60
CA ARG A 139 6.90 -0.69 10.78
C ARG A 139 8.03 -0.27 9.85
N HIS A 140 7.71 0.24 8.66
CA HIS A 140 8.68 0.37 7.58
C HIS A 140 8.72 1.76 6.93
N GLU A 141 7.85 2.70 7.30
CA GLU A 141 7.85 4.07 6.75
C GLU A 141 9.24 4.71 6.81
N SER A 142 9.90 4.66 7.96
CA SER A 142 11.25 5.22 8.11
C SER A 142 12.26 4.56 7.17
N ASN A 143 12.15 3.25 6.92
CA ASN A 143 13.05 2.55 6.01
C ASN A 143 12.90 3.04 4.57
N PHE A 144 11.67 3.35 4.13
CA PHE A 144 11.42 3.96 2.82
C PHE A 144 11.99 5.37 2.75
N VAL A 145 11.73 6.19 3.77
CA VAL A 145 12.22 7.57 3.86
C VAL A 145 13.75 7.63 3.86
N ASP A 146 14.41 6.71 4.57
CA ASP A 146 15.87 6.58 4.59
C ASP A 146 16.46 6.24 3.21
N ARG A 147 15.65 5.66 2.31
CA ARG A 147 16.01 5.43 0.88
C ARG A 147 15.53 6.52 -0.05
N GLY A 148 15.06 7.63 0.52
CA GLY A 148 14.58 8.80 -0.20
C GLY A 148 13.22 8.59 -0.88
N VAL A 149 12.46 7.56 -0.49
CA VAL A 149 11.07 7.37 -0.94
C VAL A 149 10.16 8.07 0.07
N PRO A 150 9.51 9.19 -0.29
CA PRO A 150 8.63 9.90 0.62
C PRO A 150 7.41 9.02 0.94
N LYS A 151 6.84 9.21 2.14
CA LYS A 151 5.73 8.40 2.68
C LYS A 151 4.60 8.23 1.67
N GLU A 152 4.29 9.31 0.96
CA GLU A 152 3.16 9.41 0.07
C GLU A 152 3.38 8.64 -1.25
N GLU A 153 4.61 8.31 -1.62
CA GLU A 153 4.95 7.51 -2.80
C GLU A 153 5.05 6.00 -2.50
N ILE A 154 5.04 5.61 -1.22
CA ILE A 154 5.24 4.22 -0.80
C ILE A 154 4.22 3.29 -1.48
N VAL A 155 2.93 3.66 -1.46
CA VAL A 155 1.85 2.85 -2.01
C VAL A 155 2.04 2.63 -3.52
N ASP A 156 2.31 3.69 -4.27
CA ASP A 156 2.49 3.58 -5.72
C ASP A 156 3.76 2.83 -6.08
N LEU A 157 4.85 3.03 -5.33
CA LEU A 157 6.08 2.28 -5.55
C LEU A 157 5.88 0.78 -5.35
N ILE A 158 5.12 0.38 -4.31
CA ILE A 158 4.75 -1.02 -4.06
C ILE A 158 3.93 -1.58 -5.23
N MET A 159 2.88 -0.87 -5.65
CA MET A 159 2.03 -1.34 -6.76
C MET A 159 2.79 -1.38 -8.08
N LYS A 160 3.68 -0.41 -8.33
CA LYS A 160 4.56 -0.39 -9.49
C LYS A 160 5.55 -1.56 -9.46
N ALA A 161 6.11 -1.89 -8.30
CA ALA A 161 6.99 -3.04 -8.15
C ALA A 161 6.28 -4.35 -8.52
N LEU A 162 5.04 -4.52 -8.08
CA LEU A 162 4.25 -5.71 -8.39
C LEU A 162 3.77 -5.77 -9.84
N THR A 163 3.45 -4.64 -10.47
CA THR A 163 2.86 -4.62 -11.82
C THR A 163 3.87 -4.44 -12.95
N GLN A 164 5.01 -3.82 -12.66
CA GLN A 164 6.01 -3.40 -13.65
C GLN A 164 7.45 -3.74 -13.23
N GLY A 165 7.66 -4.11 -11.97
CA GLY A 165 8.98 -4.42 -11.44
C GLY A 165 9.47 -5.79 -11.90
N ARG A 166 10.79 -5.96 -11.89
CA ARG A 166 11.43 -7.24 -12.15
C ARG A 166 11.52 -8.03 -10.84
N ASN A 167 10.87 -9.18 -10.77
CA ASN A 167 11.10 -10.14 -9.67
C ASN A 167 12.52 -10.71 -9.81
N ILE A 168 13.34 -10.54 -8.77
CA ILE A 168 14.74 -11.02 -8.73
C ILE A 168 14.93 -12.23 -7.80
N GLY A 169 13.86 -12.79 -7.26
CA GLY A 169 13.86 -14.00 -6.43
C GLY A 169 13.26 -13.81 -5.03
N SER A 170 13.29 -14.87 -4.23
CA SER A 170 12.80 -14.85 -2.85
C SER A 170 13.93 -14.67 -1.84
N ASP A 171 13.70 -13.80 -0.84
CA ASP A 171 14.59 -13.60 0.30
C ASP A 171 14.12 -14.30 1.58
N SER A 172 13.14 -15.19 1.44
CA SER A 172 12.59 -16.03 2.51
C SER A 172 12.78 -17.50 2.18
N ALA A 173 13.12 -18.32 3.18
CA ALA A 173 13.35 -19.75 3.00
C ALA A 173 12.08 -20.51 2.55
N ASP A 174 10.89 -20.01 2.91
CA ASP A 174 9.59 -20.60 2.59
C ASP A 174 8.97 -20.05 1.30
N GLY A 175 9.66 -19.14 0.58
CA GLY A 175 9.13 -18.52 -0.64
C GLY A 175 7.96 -17.56 -0.40
N SER A 176 7.72 -17.12 0.84
CA SER A 176 6.62 -16.20 1.17
C SER A 176 6.87 -14.75 0.76
N ARG A 177 8.14 -14.37 0.57
CA ARG A 177 8.55 -12.99 0.28
C ARG A 177 9.43 -12.93 -0.95
N TYR A 178 9.03 -12.08 -1.90
CA TYR A 178 9.74 -11.88 -3.15
C TYR A 178 10.32 -10.47 -3.23
N VAL A 179 11.49 -10.38 -3.84
CA VAL A 179 12.20 -9.12 -4.03
C VAL A 179 11.97 -8.63 -5.45
N TYR A 180 11.57 -7.37 -5.56
CA TYR A 180 11.31 -6.70 -6.82
C TYR A 180 12.29 -5.55 -6.99
N GLU A 181 12.91 -5.48 -8.16
CA GLU A 181 13.62 -4.32 -8.66
C GLU A 181 12.64 -3.41 -9.40
N VAL A 182 12.58 -2.14 -9.01
CA VAL A 182 11.67 -1.16 -9.61
C VAL A 182 12.34 0.21 -9.67
N ILE A 183 12.01 1.01 -10.69
CA ILE A 183 12.45 2.40 -10.79
C ILE A 183 11.40 3.31 -10.13
N ASP A 184 11.81 4.15 -9.19
CA ASP A 184 10.92 5.12 -8.54
C ASP A 184 10.57 6.32 -9.44
N SER A 185 9.78 7.26 -8.90
CA SER A 185 9.35 8.49 -9.59
C SER A 185 10.51 9.40 -10.01
N LEU A 186 11.64 9.32 -9.29
CA LEU A 186 12.85 10.12 -9.51
C LEU A 186 13.88 9.40 -10.38
N GLY A 187 13.55 8.22 -10.92
CA GLY A 187 14.44 7.45 -11.79
C GLY A 187 15.49 6.63 -11.03
N ARG A 188 15.36 6.46 -9.71
CA ARG A 188 16.30 5.66 -8.90
C ARG A 188 15.84 4.21 -8.81
N THR A 189 16.78 3.29 -8.88
CA THR A 189 16.50 1.87 -8.64
C THR A 189 16.22 1.61 -7.16
N GLN A 190 15.11 0.96 -6.89
CA GLN A 190 14.67 0.49 -5.58
C GLN A 190 14.54 -1.03 -5.60
N TYR A 191 14.86 -1.65 -4.47
CA TYR A 191 14.67 -3.09 -4.24
C TYR A 191 13.71 -3.27 -3.08
N LEU A 192 12.55 -3.86 -3.34
CA LEU A 192 11.48 -4.02 -2.36
C LEU A 192 11.21 -5.50 -2.08
N SER A 193 11.17 -5.87 -0.81
CA SER A 193 10.70 -7.17 -0.36
C SER A 193 9.21 -7.06 -0.13
N ILE A 194 8.41 -7.87 -0.83
CA ILE A 194 6.95 -7.79 -0.81
C ILE A 194 6.38 -9.17 -0.52
N VAL A 195 5.42 -9.23 0.39
CA VAL A 195 4.64 -10.43 0.70
C VAL A 195 3.22 -10.21 0.16
N VAL A 196 2.83 -11.07 -0.78
CA VAL A 196 1.48 -11.11 -1.35
C VAL A 196 0.82 -12.42 -0.93
N GLY A 197 -0.44 -12.36 -0.52
CA GLY A 197 -1.26 -13.55 -0.26
C GLY A 197 -1.65 -14.25 -1.55
N ASP A 198 -2.00 -15.54 -1.48
CA ASP A 198 -2.50 -16.32 -2.62
C ASP A 198 -3.83 -15.82 -3.21
N ASN A 199 -4.42 -14.80 -2.59
CA ASN A 199 -5.60 -14.07 -3.04
C ASN A 199 -5.28 -12.68 -3.65
N GLY A 200 -4.01 -12.32 -3.84
CA GLY A 200 -3.60 -11.01 -4.35
C GLY A 200 -3.52 -9.89 -3.32
N TYR A 201 -3.77 -10.17 -2.03
CA TYR A 201 -3.67 -9.17 -0.97
C TYR A 201 -2.20 -8.85 -0.64
N VAL A 202 -1.81 -7.58 -0.69
CA VAL A 202 -0.49 -7.13 -0.23
C VAL A 202 -0.46 -7.10 1.30
N VAL A 203 0.27 -8.04 1.90
CA VAL A 203 0.35 -8.23 3.35
C VAL A 203 1.34 -7.25 3.99
N THR A 204 2.53 -7.12 3.40
CA THR A 204 3.58 -6.21 3.85
C THR A 204 4.55 -5.92 2.70
N ALA A 205 5.27 -4.82 2.79
CA ALA A 205 6.32 -4.42 1.88
C ALA A 205 7.34 -3.55 2.62
N PHE A 206 8.61 -3.70 2.29
CA PHE A 206 9.69 -2.88 2.83
C PHE A 206 10.90 -2.87 1.90
N PRO A 207 11.78 -1.87 2.00
CA PRO A 207 13.01 -1.87 1.22
C PRO A 207 13.96 -3.01 1.62
N THR A 208 14.39 -3.82 0.66
CA THR A 208 15.23 -5.01 0.85
C THR A 208 16.66 -4.65 1.24
N ASP A 209 17.26 -5.34 2.20
CA ASP A 209 18.68 -5.17 2.56
C ASP A 209 19.62 -5.29 1.33
N ARG A 210 20.70 -4.51 1.35
CA ARG A 210 21.68 -4.48 0.26
C ARG A 210 22.32 -5.83 -0.01
N GLN A 211 22.70 -6.54 1.04
CA GLN A 211 23.32 -7.85 0.88
C GLN A 211 22.34 -8.82 0.22
N VAL A 212 21.08 -8.81 0.66
CA VAL A 212 20.03 -9.70 0.15
C VAL A 212 19.81 -9.51 -1.35
N TYR A 213 19.60 -8.28 -1.83
CA TYR A 213 19.41 -8.11 -3.28
C TYR A 213 20.69 -8.37 -4.09
N THR A 214 21.86 -8.13 -3.50
CA THR A 214 23.14 -8.43 -4.18
C THR A 214 23.28 -9.94 -4.40
N ASP A 215 23.05 -10.73 -3.34
CA ASP A 215 23.09 -12.20 -3.42
C ASP A 215 22.07 -12.75 -4.42
N LEU A 216 20.88 -12.15 -4.50
CA LEU A 216 19.84 -12.54 -5.46
C LEU A 216 20.26 -12.23 -6.90
N LEU A 217 20.81 -11.04 -7.16
CA LEU A 217 21.30 -10.66 -8.48
C LEU A 217 22.47 -11.54 -8.93
N GLU A 218 23.35 -11.95 -8.01
CA GLU A 218 24.45 -12.87 -8.32
C GLU A 218 23.96 -14.25 -8.76
N ARG A 219 22.86 -14.75 -8.20
CA ARG A 219 22.26 -16.05 -8.58
C ARG A 219 21.60 -16.06 -9.96
N LEU A 220 21.37 -14.90 -10.55
CA LEU A 220 20.75 -14.77 -11.89
C LEU A 220 21.78 -14.82 -13.02
N ASN A 221 23.08 -14.76 -12.71
CA ASN A 221 24.20 -14.83 -13.66
C ASN A 221 24.87 -16.21 -13.66
#